data_AF-A0A8H3ZBA0-F1
#
_entry.id   AF-A0A8H3ZBA0-F1
#
_cell.length_a   1.000
_cell.length_b   1.000
_cell.length_c   1.000
_cell.angle_alpha   90.00
_cell.angle_beta   90.00
_cell.angle_gamma   90.00
#
_symmetry.space_group_name_H-M   'P 1'
#
loop_
_entity.id
_entity.type
_entity.pdbx_description
1 polymer ?
#
loop_
_entity_poly.entity_id
_entity_poly.type
_entity_poly.pdbx_seq_one_letter_code
_entity_poly.pdbx_strand_id
1 'polypeptide(L)'
;MAGSCAYCARPGSQYCATCKLTTYCSKACQKSDWKAHKHVCKAFNNFDKSSRPSKDHHIAFFFPENDAILQVVWLESYWLAPDRCTITNSADVDKFLGAGKFNREMTIKYNERTGKALDDLIDLHHHDDFLVNGSNLNQSVSIVAPNTYWRGPLLASCQVGQGLDALEHRDMNPTDFRHLIDHFAGYAYRISMGANTVGKVNVSEPKMEFLGGHEVQNRYPKSNIAKIQKFNDIMHTEGLEAAVKSIPREKGDEKSFANLQKLVEEDRKKQKAKEQAEKS
;
A
#
# COMPACT_ATOMS: atom_id res chain seq x y z
N MET A 1 -21.88 0.63 -19.78
CA MET A 1 -21.25 1.76 -19.07
C MET A 1 -19.75 1.68 -19.32
N ALA A 2 -19.11 2.77 -19.74
CA ALA A 2 -17.66 2.76 -19.94
C ALA A 2 -16.95 2.92 -18.58
N GLY A 3 -16.02 2.03 -18.26
CA GLY A 3 -15.28 2.07 -16.99
C GLY A 3 -14.43 3.34 -16.84
N SER A 4 -14.03 3.66 -15.61
CA SER A 4 -13.12 4.79 -15.34
C SER A 4 -11.69 4.45 -15.77
N CYS A 5 -10.96 5.43 -16.31
CA CYS A 5 -9.56 5.27 -16.67
C CYS A 5 -8.71 5.02 -15.42
N ALA A 6 -8.08 3.86 -15.30
CA ALA A 6 -7.25 3.51 -14.15
C ALA A 6 -6.14 4.55 -13.89
N TYR A 7 -5.59 5.13 -14.96
CA TYR A 7 -4.51 6.11 -14.87
C TYR A 7 -4.95 7.56 -14.66
N CYS A 8 -6.19 8.01 -14.85
CA CYS A 8 -6.53 9.43 -14.57
C CYS A 8 -7.95 9.66 -14.09
N ALA A 9 -8.70 8.58 -13.90
CA ALA A 9 -10.10 8.55 -13.49
C ALA A 9 -11.06 9.37 -14.38
N ARG A 10 -10.66 9.74 -15.60
CA ARG A 10 -11.57 10.23 -16.65
C ARG A 10 -12.33 9.05 -17.26
N PRO A 11 -13.49 9.28 -17.90
CA PRO A 11 -14.20 8.22 -18.62
C PRO A 11 -13.27 7.48 -19.57
N GLY A 12 -13.21 6.16 -19.42
CA GLY A 12 -12.41 5.28 -20.25
C GLY A 12 -13.12 4.95 -21.56
N SER A 13 -12.37 4.54 -22.57
CA SER A 13 -12.90 4.14 -23.88
C SER A 13 -12.21 2.91 -24.45
N GLN A 14 -11.12 2.45 -23.82
CA GLN A 14 -10.28 1.36 -24.30
C GLN A 14 -9.95 0.44 -23.12
N TYR A 15 -10.04 -0.86 -23.35
CA TYR A 15 -9.63 -1.87 -22.36
C TYR A 15 -8.20 -2.33 -22.62
N CYS A 16 -7.51 -2.77 -21.57
CA CYS A 16 -6.28 -3.54 -21.73
C CYS A 16 -6.56 -4.76 -22.63
N ALA A 17 -5.83 -4.90 -23.73
CA ALA A 17 -6.06 -5.98 -24.70
C ALA A 17 -5.85 -7.38 -24.10
N THR A 18 -5.04 -7.48 -23.04
CA THR A 18 -4.63 -8.75 -22.43
C THR A 18 -5.57 -9.19 -21.31
N CYS A 19 -5.76 -8.38 -20.25
CA CYS A 19 -6.65 -8.76 -19.14
C CYS A 19 -8.12 -8.39 -19.36
N LYS A 20 -8.41 -7.43 -20.25
CA LYS A 20 -9.76 -6.89 -20.53
C LYS A 20 -10.50 -6.29 -19.32
N LEU A 21 -9.84 -6.16 -18.18
CA LEU A 21 -10.44 -5.66 -16.93
C LEU A 21 -10.12 -4.18 -16.67
N THR A 22 -8.90 -3.76 -16.98
CA THR A 22 -8.47 -2.37 -16.76
C THR A 22 -8.83 -1.49 -17.94
N THR A 23 -9.47 -0.35 -17.65
CA THR A 23 -9.93 0.61 -18.65
C THR A 23 -9.01 1.84 -18.69
N TYR A 24 -8.80 2.41 -19.88
CA TYR A 24 -8.05 3.62 -20.13
C TYR A 24 -8.81 4.57 -21.06
N CYS A 25 -8.61 5.87 -20.91
CA CYS A 25 -9.17 6.88 -21.81
C CYS A 25 -8.32 7.08 -23.09
N SER A 26 -7.07 6.61 -23.10
CA SER A 26 -6.16 6.72 -24.24
C SER A 26 -4.97 5.76 -24.13
N LYS A 27 -4.33 5.48 -25.28
CA LYS A 27 -3.05 4.73 -25.35
C LYS A 27 -1.93 5.38 -24.52
N ALA A 28 -1.94 6.70 -24.36
CA ALA A 28 -0.97 7.40 -23.54
C ALA A 28 -1.13 7.04 -22.05
N CYS A 29 -2.36 7.04 -21.54
CA CYS A 29 -2.66 6.59 -20.17
C CYS A 29 -2.27 5.12 -19.95
N GLN A 30 -2.58 4.25 -20.92
CA GLN A 30 -2.16 2.85 -20.87
C GLN A 30 -0.64 2.72 -20.83
N LYS A 31 0.10 3.44 -21.68
CA LYS A 31 1.57 3.40 -21.73
C LYS A 31 2.21 3.88 -20.42
N SER A 32 1.65 4.93 -19.80
CA SER A 32 2.12 5.42 -18.49
C SER A 32 1.89 4.41 -17.38
N ASP A 33 0.74 3.73 -17.39
CA ASP A 33 0.40 2.69 -16.42
C ASP A 33 1.19 1.38 -16.63
N TRP A 34 1.56 1.08 -17.88
CA TRP A 34 2.10 -0.21 -18.30
C TRP A 34 3.31 -0.70 -17.50
N LYS A 35 4.19 0.22 -17.08
CA LYS A 35 5.38 -0.13 -16.28
C LYS A 35 5.02 -0.91 -15.02
N ALA A 36 3.93 -0.54 -14.35
CA ALA A 36 3.42 -1.27 -13.20
C ALA A 36 2.39 -2.33 -13.62
N HIS A 37 1.41 -1.96 -14.46
CA HIS A 37 0.28 -2.83 -14.81
C HIS A 37 0.70 -4.16 -15.43
N LYS A 38 1.79 -4.22 -16.21
CA LYS A 38 2.27 -5.47 -16.83
C LYS A 38 2.51 -6.60 -15.81
N HIS A 39 2.91 -6.26 -14.58
CA HIS A 39 3.20 -7.23 -13.53
C HIS A 39 1.93 -7.91 -13.06
N VAL A 40 0.92 -7.13 -12.65
CA VAL A 40 -0.38 -7.68 -12.24
C VAL A 40 -1.15 -8.29 -13.42
N CYS A 41 -1.04 -7.71 -14.62
CA CYS A 41 -1.77 -8.18 -15.80
C CYS A 41 -1.38 -9.62 -16.16
N LYS A 42 -0.08 -9.91 -16.17
CA LYS A 42 0.44 -11.25 -16.43
C LYS A 42 0.08 -12.23 -15.31
N ALA A 43 0.33 -11.84 -14.06
CA ALA A 43 0.05 -12.70 -12.90
C ALA A 43 -1.43 -13.08 -12.83
N PHE A 44 -2.33 -12.11 -13.04
CA PHE A 44 -3.77 -12.30 -12.99
C PHE A 44 -4.33 -13.14 -14.14
N ASN A 45 -3.77 -12.99 -15.35
CA ASN A 45 -4.19 -13.82 -16.49
C ASN A 45 -3.69 -15.26 -16.40
N ASN A 46 -2.56 -15.49 -15.73
CA ASN A 46 -2.02 -16.83 -15.52
C ASN A 46 -2.60 -17.52 -14.27
N PHE A 47 -3.32 -16.79 -13.42
CA PHE A 47 -3.92 -17.31 -12.20
C PHE A 47 -5.15 -18.18 -12.53
N ASP A 48 -5.15 -19.42 -12.05
CA ASP A 48 -6.26 -20.34 -12.27
C ASP A 48 -7.45 -19.98 -11.37
N LYS A 49 -8.38 -19.20 -11.93
CA LYS A 49 -9.61 -18.81 -11.24
C LYS A 49 -10.57 -19.97 -10.98
N SER A 50 -10.42 -21.10 -11.68
CA SER A 50 -11.26 -22.29 -11.48
C SER A 50 -10.85 -23.09 -10.25
N SER A 51 -9.62 -22.88 -9.76
CA SER A 51 -9.09 -23.52 -8.54
C SER A 51 -9.61 -22.93 -7.22
N ARG A 52 -10.70 -22.14 -7.25
CA ARG A 52 -11.25 -21.50 -6.05
C ARG A 52 -11.62 -22.57 -4.99
N PRO A 53 -11.00 -22.55 -3.79
CA PRO A 53 -11.24 -23.60 -2.79
C PRO A 53 -12.65 -23.61 -2.21
N SER A 54 -13.18 -22.44 -1.85
CA SER A 54 -14.53 -22.28 -1.31
C SER A 54 -15.15 -20.95 -1.71
N LYS A 55 -16.45 -20.76 -1.42
CA LYS A 55 -17.16 -19.49 -1.64
C LYS A 55 -16.60 -18.33 -0.79
N ASP A 56 -15.96 -18.66 0.32
CA ASP A 56 -15.41 -17.70 1.28
C ASP A 56 -13.96 -17.30 0.92
N HIS A 57 -13.44 -17.85 -0.19
CA HIS A 57 -12.16 -17.44 -0.77
C HIS A 57 -12.36 -16.37 -1.86
N HIS A 58 -11.55 -15.33 -1.79
CA HIS A 58 -11.50 -14.25 -2.76
C HIS A 58 -10.07 -14.03 -3.25
N ILE A 59 -9.93 -13.42 -4.42
CA ILE A 59 -8.61 -13.08 -4.96
C ILE A 59 -8.00 -11.92 -4.16
N ALA A 60 -6.76 -12.09 -3.73
CA ALA A 60 -5.94 -11.08 -3.09
C ALA A 60 -4.60 -10.90 -3.83
N PHE A 61 -3.93 -9.77 -3.61
CA PHE A 61 -2.58 -9.52 -4.12
C PHE A 61 -1.56 -9.62 -3.00
N PHE A 62 -0.67 -10.61 -3.12
CA PHE A 62 0.43 -10.82 -2.20
C PHE A 62 1.73 -10.24 -2.75
N PHE A 63 2.41 -9.49 -1.92
CA PHE A 63 3.69 -8.85 -2.20
C PHE A 63 4.75 -9.52 -1.32
N PRO A 64 5.40 -10.60 -1.80
CA PRO A 64 6.47 -11.25 -1.06
C PRO A 64 7.66 -10.30 -0.83
N GLU A 65 8.32 -10.43 0.33
CA GLU A 65 9.48 -9.59 0.68
C GLU A 65 10.64 -9.79 -0.30
N ASN A 66 10.95 -11.05 -0.62
CA ASN A 66 12.18 -11.48 -1.31
C ASN A 66 11.97 -11.90 -2.77
N ASP A 67 10.80 -11.62 -3.35
CA ASP A 67 10.52 -11.90 -4.75
C ASP A 67 10.09 -10.62 -5.46
N ALA A 68 10.60 -10.44 -6.67
CA ALA A 68 10.36 -9.31 -7.55
C ALA A 68 8.93 -9.31 -8.14
N ILE A 69 8.26 -10.46 -8.10
CA ILE A 69 6.96 -10.67 -8.75
C ILE A 69 5.88 -10.78 -7.67
N LEU A 70 4.85 -9.93 -7.79
CA LEU A 70 3.64 -10.08 -6.97
C LEU A 70 2.93 -11.38 -7.30
N GLN A 71 2.29 -11.97 -6.31
CA GLN A 71 1.53 -13.21 -6.45
C GLN A 71 0.04 -12.92 -6.33
N VAL A 72 -0.75 -13.55 -7.20
CA VAL A 72 -2.22 -13.56 -7.09
C VAL A 72 -2.57 -14.81 -6.30
N VAL A 73 -3.32 -14.67 -5.22
CA VAL A 73 -3.57 -15.75 -4.25
C VAL A 73 -5.04 -15.83 -3.90
N TRP A 74 -5.49 -17.02 -3.49
CA TRP A 74 -6.77 -17.20 -2.82
C TRP A 74 -6.60 -16.89 -1.34
N LEU A 75 -7.41 -15.96 -0.83
CA LEU A 75 -7.45 -15.55 0.56
C LEU A 75 -8.79 -15.97 1.17
N GLU A 76 -8.74 -16.77 2.23
CA GLU A 76 -9.93 -17.16 2.98
C GLU A 76 -10.42 -15.99 3.84
N SER A 77 -11.72 -15.84 3.93
CA SER A 77 -12.37 -14.84 4.78
C SER A 77 -13.37 -15.51 5.72
N TYR A 78 -13.54 -14.93 6.90
CA TYR A 78 -14.40 -15.47 7.93
C TYR A 78 -15.04 -14.36 8.76
N TRP A 79 -16.27 -14.63 9.20
CA TRP A 79 -17.06 -13.70 9.97
C TRP A 79 -16.73 -13.80 11.47
N LEU A 80 -16.41 -12.66 12.07
CA LEU A 80 -16.19 -12.49 13.50
C LEU A 80 -17.23 -11.55 14.09
N ALA A 81 -17.69 -11.85 15.30
CA ALA A 81 -18.48 -10.96 16.13
C ALA A 81 -17.67 -10.59 17.39
N PRO A 82 -16.76 -9.60 17.29
CA PRO A 82 -15.88 -9.25 18.41
C PRO A 82 -16.64 -8.63 19.59
N ASP A 83 -17.80 -8.03 19.34
CA ASP A 83 -18.74 -7.59 20.37
C ASP A 83 -20.21 -7.92 19.99
N ARG A 84 -21.17 -7.50 20.81
CA ARG A 84 -22.60 -7.82 20.63
C ARG A 84 -23.28 -7.05 19.49
N CYS A 85 -22.60 -6.05 18.92
CA CYS A 85 -23.16 -5.08 17.99
C CYS A 85 -22.40 -5.02 16.65
N THR A 86 -21.19 -5.59 16.58
CA THR A 86 -20.36 -5.58 15.38
C THR A 86 -20.18 -6.98 14.83
N ILE A 87 -20.44 -7.11 13.53
CA ILE A 87 -20.08 -8.28 12.73
C ILE A 87 -19.07 -7.77 11.71
N THR A 88 -17.92 -8.44 11.65
CA THR A 88 -16.81 -8.07 10.77
C THR A 88 -16.40 -9.29 9.97
N ASN A 89 -16.10 -9.11 8.69
CA ASN A 89 -15.51 -10.16 7.88
C ASN A 89 -14.02 -9.92 7.84
N SER A 90 -13.26 -10.84 8.42
CA SER A 90 -11.80 -10.77 8.50
C SER A 90 -11.18 -11.71 7.48
N ALA A 91 -9.98 -11.40 7.01
CA ALA A 91 -9.22 -12.26 6.12
C ALA A 91 -8.14 -13.05 6.89
N ASP A 92 -7.94 -14.33 6.53
CA ASP A 92 -6.85 -15.14 7.09
C ASP A 92 -5.51 -14.77 6.44
N VAL A 93 -4.89 -13.73 6.99
CA VAL A 93 -3.61 -13.20 6.50
C VAL A 93 -2.39 -13.91 7.08
N ASP A 94 -2.57 -14.74 8.11
CA ASP A 94 -1.48 -15.33 8.89
C ASP A 94 -0.63 -16.29 8.05
N LYS A 95 -1.24 -16.97 7.07
CA LYS A 95 -0.52 -17.81 6.10
C LYS A 95 0.49 -17.01 5.27
N PHE A 96 0.26 -15.72 5.05
CA PHE A 96 1.06 -14.87 4.18
C PHE A 96 2.00 -13.95 4.96
N LEU A 97 1.55 -13.45 6.11
CA LEU A 97 2.29 -12.51 6.95
C LEU A 97 2.96 -13.18 8.16
N GLY A 98 2.61 -14.43 8.48
CA GLY A 98 3.14 -15.16 9.62
C GLY A 98 2.29 -14.98 10.87
N ALA A 99 1.82 -16.10 11.42
CA ALA A 99 0.98 -16.13 12.62
C ALA A 99 1.68 -15.48 13.84
N GLY A 100 0.90 -14.75 14.63
CA GLY A 100 1.37 -14.12 15.88
C GLY A 100 2.31 -12.92 15.68
N LYS A 101 2.46 -12.42 14.45
CA LYS A 101 3.13 -11.15 14.15
C LYS A 101 2.15 -9.98 14.38
N PHE A 102 2.70 -8.80 14.69
CA PHE A 102 1.92 -7.56 14.78
C PHE A 102 1.51 -7.12 13.38
N ASN A 103 0.45 -7.71 12.87
CA ASN A 103 -0.13 -7.35 11.59
C ASN A 103 -1.01 -6.12 11.79
N ARG A 104 -0.78 -5.09 10.97
CA ARG A 104 -1.62 -3.91 10.86
C ARG A 104 -2.38 -3.94 9.56
N GLU A 105 -3.63 -3.52 9.65
CA GLU A 105 -4.50 -3.26 8.51
C GLU A 105 -4.60 -1.75 8.27
N MET A 106 -4.51 -1.34 7.00
CA MET A 106 -4.84 0.02 6.58
C MET A 106 -5.83 -0.03 5.42
N THR A 107 -6.97 0.63 5.62
CA THR A 107 -7.99 0.78 4.59
C THR A 107 -7.72 1.98 3.70
N ILE A 108 -7.58 1.73 2.40
CA ILE A 108 -7.42 2.73 1.34
C ILE A 108 -8.82 3.09 0.82
N LYS A 109 -9.26 4.33 1.07
CA LYS A 109 -10.58 4.84 0.68
C LYS A 109 -10.57 5.72 -0.56
N TYR A 110 -9.40 6.26 -0.91
CA TYR A 110 -9.23 7.22 -2.00
C TYR A 110 -7.97 6.88 -2.79
N ASN A 111 -7.98 7.12 -4.10
CA ASN A 111 -6.77 7.08 -4.90
C ASN A 111 -5.93 8.34 -4.61
N GLU A 112 -4.72 8.17 -4.08
CA GLU A 112 -3.87 9.30 -3.67
C GLU A 112 -3.43 10.21 -4.83
N ARG A 113 -3.38 9.67 -6.04
CA ARG A 113 -2.93 10.41 -7.24
C ARG A 113 -4.04 11.21 -7.89
N THR A 114 -5.26 10.67 -7.94
CA THR A 114 -6.42 11.34 -8.56
C THR A 114 -7.30 12.07 -7.55
N GLY A 115 -7.15 11.78 -6.26
CA GLY A 115 -7.97 12.30 -5.18
C GLY A 115 -9.41 11.77 -5.16
N LYS A 116 -9.76 10.81 -6.03
CA LYS A 116 -11.11 10.27 -6.11
C LYS A 116 -11.34 9.17 -5.08
N ALA A 117 -12.54 9.13 -4.52
CA ALA A 117 -13.02 8.00 -3.73
C ALA A 117 -13.03 6.73 -4.59
N LEU A 118 -12.70 5.60 -3.96
CA LEU A 118 -12.83 4.29 -4.57
C LEU A 118 -14.28 3.81 -4.49
N ASP A 119 -14.74 3.01 -5.44
CA ASP A 119 -16.09 2.42 -5.32
C ASP A 119 -16.11 1.38 -4.18
N ASP A 120 -15.02 0.65 -4.01
CA ASP A 120 -14.79 -0.38 -3.01
C ASP A 120 -13.54 -0.07 -2.18
N LEU A 121 -13.50 -0.55 -0.94
CA LEU A 121 -12.36 -0.39 -0.06
C LEU A 121 -11.27 -1.41 -0.40
N ILE A 122 -10.02 -0.99 -0.23
CA ILE A 122 -8.85 -1.88 -0.35
C ILE A 122 -8.18 -1.92 1.01
N ASP A 123 -8.06 -3.09 1.60
CA ASP A 123 -7.37 -3.29 2.86
C ASP A 123 -5.95 -3.78 2.58
N LEU A 124 -4.98 -3.06 3.12
CA LEU A 124 -3.57 -3.36 3.02
C LEU A 124 -3.08 -3.87 4.38
N HIS A 125 -2.75 -5.15 4.43
CA HIS A 125 -2.18 -5.82 5.59
C HIS A 125 -0.66 -5.86 5.48
N HIS A 126 0.04 -5.46 6.54
CA HIS A 126 1.50 -5.47 6.63
C HIS A 126 1.94 -5.61 8.09
N HIS A 127 3.21 -5.94 8.35
CA HIS A 127 3.76 -5.88 9.71
C HIS A 127 3.82 -4.44 10.19
N ASP A 128 3.26 -4.08 11.35
CA ASP A 128 3.32 -2.69 11.85
C ASP A 128 4.74 -2.26 12.23
N ASP A 129 5.58 -3.24 12.60
CA ASP A 129 6.96 -3.05 13.04
C ASP A 129 7.99 -3.16 11.90
N PHE A 130 7.56 -3.11 10.63
CA PHE A 130 8.43 -3.32 9.45
C PHE A 130 9.64 -2.38 9.36
N LEU A 131 9.60 -1.23 10.05
CA LEU A 131 10.71 -0.29 10.13
C LEU A 131 11.77 -0.69 11.15
N VAL A 132 11.41 -1.53 12.14
CA VAL A 132 12.25 -1.85 13.30
C VAL A 132 12.47 -3.35 13.50
N ASN A 133 11.80 -4.20 12.74
CA ASN A 133 11.91 -5.66 12.85
C ASN A 133 13.04 -6.25 12.00
N GLY A 134 13.82 -5.41 11.32
CA GLY A 134 14.91 -5.82 10.43
C GLY A 134 14.44 -6.35 9.06
N SER A 135 13.17 -6.20 8.70
CA SER A 135 12.67 -6.60 7.38
C SER A 135 13.33 -5.82 6.24
N ASN A 136 13.59 -6.52 5.14
CA ASN A 136 14.16 -5.92 3.94
C ASN A 136 13.11 -5.13 3.18
N LEU A 137 13.57 -4.19 2.35
CA LEU A 137 12.70 -3.53 1.37
C LEU A 137 11.99 -4.59 0.54
N ASN A 138 10.67 -4.46 0.43
CA ASN A 138 9.89 -5.41 -0.32
C ASN A 138 10.25 -5.29 -1.80
N GLN A 139 10.83 -6.36 -2.37
CA GLN A 139 11.32 -6.35 -3.74
C GLN A 139 10.19 -6.16 -4.73
N SER A 140 9.06 -6.86 -4.55
CA SER A 140 7.89 -6.73 -5.42
C SER A 140 7.32 -5.32 -5.44
N VAL A 141 7.24 -4.64 -4.29
CA VAL A 141 6.76 -3.25 -4.19
C VAL A 141 7.77 -2.26 -4.77
N SER A 142 9.07 -2.44 -4.52
CA SER A 142 10.12 -1.53 -4.99
C SER A 142 10.18 -1.40 -6.52
N ILE A 143 9.81 -2.46 -7.25
CA ILE A 143 9.80 -2.49 -8.72
C ILE A 143 8.65 -1.64 -9.28
N VAL A 144 7.49 -1.68 -8.64
CA VAL A 144 6.25 -1.05 -9.13
C VAL A 144 6.06 0.37 -8.57
N ALA A 145 6.62 0.62 -7.39
CA ALA A 145 6.65 1.92 -6.71
C ALA A 145 8.10 2.24 -6.27
N PRO A 146 8.97 2.69 -7.20
CA PRO A 146 10.34 3.06 -6.86
C PRO A 146 10.33 4.24 -5.89
N ASN A 147 11.26 4.25 -4.92
CA ASN A 147 11.33 5.21 -3.81
C ASN A 147 10.27 5.01 -2.72
N THR A 148 10.03 3.75 -2.36
CA THR A 148 9.14 3.40 -1.26
C THR A 148 9.91 2.99 0.00
N TYR A 149 9.20 2.93 1.13
CA TYR A 149 9.72 2.43 2.41
C TYR A 149 9.09 1.10 2.83
N TRP A 150 8.15 0.53 2.05
CA TRP A 150 7.49 -0.73 2.41
C TRP A 150 8.51 -1.87 2.55
N ARG A 151 8.48 -2.53 3.70
CA ARG A 151 9.35 -3.67 4.04
C ARG A 151 8.52 -4.86 4.48
N GLY A 152 9.13 -6.04 4.43
CA GLY A 152 8.49 -7.29 4.79
C GLY A 152 7.42 -7.71 3.79
N PRO A 153 6.67 -8.78 4.06
CA PRO A 153 5.55 -9.20 3.23
C PRO A 153 4.36 -8.25 3.39
N LEU A 154 3.62 -8.01 2.30
CA LEU A 154 2.35 -7.28 2.32
C LEU A 154 1.26 -8.08 1.62
N LEU A 155 0.02 -7.91 2.03
CA LEU A 155 -1.14 -8.53 1.41
C LEU A 155 -2.22 -7.48 1.24
N ALA A 156 -2.79 -7.40 0.04
CA ALA A 156 -3.93 -6.55 -0.24
C ALA A 156 -5.18 -7.37 -0.55
N SER A 157 -6.32 -6.96 0.00
CA SER A 157 -7.66 -7.51 -0.24
C SER A 157 -8.64 -6.37 -0.54
N CYS A 158 -9.86 -6.70 -0.98
CA CYS A 158 -10.91 -5.71 -1.24
C CYS A 158 -12.20 -6.04 -0.49
N GLN A 159 -12.87 -5.01 0.03
CA GLN A 159 -14.21 -5.06 0.61
C GLN A 159 -15.20 -4.23 -0.20
N VAL A 160 -16.44 -4.73 -0.34
CA VAL A 160 -17.47 -4.14 -1.20
C VAL A 160 -18.04 -2.86 -0.59
N GLY A 161 -18.01 -1.77 -1.36
CA GLY A 161 -18.57 -0.48 -0.96
C GLY A 161 -17.76 0.28 0.09
N GLN A 162 -18.20 1.48 0.45
CA GLN A 162 -17.55 2.36 1.45
C GLN A 162 -18.37 2.57 2.74
N GLY A 163 -19.51 1.88 2.86
CA GLY A 163 -20.46 2.05 3.97
C GLY A 163 -20.01 1.36 5.25
N LEU A 164 -20.76 1.58 6.33
CA LEU A 164 -20.63 0.79 7.58
C LEU A 164 -20.88 -0.71 7.33
N ASP A 165 -21.68 -1.02 6.30
CA ASP A 165 -22.06 -2.37 5.88
C ASP A 165 -21.10 -2.97 4.83
N ALA A 166 -19.94 -2.34 4.57
CA ALA A 166 -18.93 -2.84 3.63
C ALA A 166 -18.19 -4.07 4.17
N LEU A 167 -18.94 -5.12 4.47
CA LEU A 167 -18.45 -6.29 5.19
C LEU A 167 -18.09 -7.46 4.26
N GLU A 168 -18.48 -7.45 2.99
CA GLU A 168 -18.19 -8.59 2.11
C GLU A 168 -16.88 -8.39 1.35
N HIS A 169 -15.99 -9.38 1.42
CA HIS A 169 -14.81 -9.42 0.57
C HIS A 169 -15.19 -9.73 -0.88
N ARG A 170 -14.49 -9.11 -1.83
CA ARG A 170 -14.61 -9.43 -3.25
C ARG A 170 -13.26 -9.76 -3.87
N ASP A 171 -13.29 -10.39 -5.04
CA ASP A 171 -12.09 -10.60 -5.83
C ASP A 171 -11.45 -9.26 -6.19
N MET A 172 -10.16 -9.13 -5.88
CA MET A 172 -9.34 -8.07 -6.45
C MET A 172 -9.22 -8.24 -7.96
N ASN A 173 -9.14 -7.13 -8.68
CA ASN A 173 -8.92 -7.11 -10.11
C ASN A 173 -7.73 -6.20 -10.48
N PRO A 174 -7.18 -6.31 -11.70
CA PRO A 174 -6.01 -5.51 -12.11
C PRO A 174 -6.20 -3.99 -12.11
N THR A 175 -7.43 -3.48 -12.04
CA THR A 175 -7.70 -2.04 -11.86
C THR A 175 -7.41 -1.60 -10.43
N ASP A 176 -7.73 -2.44 -9.45
CA ASP A 176 -7.48 -2.16 -8.02
C ASP A 176 -5.98 -1.96 -7.74
N PHE A 177 -5.14 -2.67 -8.50
CA PHE A 177 -3.69 -2.60 -8.40
C PHE A 177 -3.13 -1.19 -8.53
N ARG A 178 -3.72 -0.33 -9.38
CA ARG A 178 -3.26 1.05 -9.54
C ARG A 178 -3.46 1.86 -8.25
N HIS A 179 -4.51 1.60 -7.49
CA HIS A 179 -4.73 2.26 -6.20
C HIS A 179 -3.62 1.89 -5.20
N LEU A 180 -3.21 0.62 -5.16
CA LEU A 180 -2.08 0.16 -4.34
C LEU A 180 -0.77 0.84 -4.72
N ILE A 181 -0.44 0.90 -6.01
CA ILE A 181 0.82 1.53 -6.45
C ILE A 181 0.87 3.01 -6.11
N ASP A 182 -0.25 3.71 -6.34
CA ASP A 182 -0.34 5.13 -6.04
C ASP A 182 -0.26 5.36 -4.51
N HIS A 183 -0.85 4.48 -3.70
CA HIS A 183 -0.74 4.48 -2.24
C HIS A 183 0.70 4.20 -1.77
N PHE A 184 1.37 3.20 -2.35
CA PHE A 184 2.73 2.86 -1.97
C PHE A 184 3.72 4.00 -2.23
N ALA A 185 3.54 4.69 -3.35
CA ALA A 185 4.35 5.86 -3.71
C ALA A 185 4.00 7.09 -2.86
N GLY A 186 2.72 7.32 -2.55
CA GLY A 186 2.31 8.48 -1.76
C GLY A 186 2.53 8.33 -0.25
N TYR A 187 2.54 7.10 0.29
CA TYR A 187 2.95 6.85 1.68
C TYR A 187 4.37 7.34 1.95
N ALA A 188 5.32 7.03 1.06
CA ALA A 188 6.70 7.50 1.18
C ALA A 188 6.80 9.03 1.18
N TYR A 189 5.96 9.69 0.37
CA TYR A 189 5.86 11.14 0.37
C TYR A 189 5.34 11.68 1.72
N ARG A 190 4.29 11.10 2.29
CA ARG A 190 3.73 11.51 3.59
C ARG A 190 4.72 11.36 4.73
N ILE A 191 5.49 10.28 4.75
CA ILE A 191 6.55 10.09 5.74
C ILE A 191 7.67 11.12 5.53
N SER A 192 8.07 11.40 4.27
CA SER A 192 9.12 12.37 3.97
C SER A 192 8.80 13.83 4.31
N MET A 193 7.51 14.18 4.43
CA MET A 193 7.06 15.54 4.77
C MET A 193 6.84 15.78 6.27
N GLY A 194 7.03 14.75 7.12
CA GLY A 194 6.58 14.82 8.50
C GLY A 194 5.05 14.75 8.58
N ALA A 195 4.50 14.10 9.61
CA ALA A 195 3.06 13.87 9.74
C ALA A 195 2.23 15.17 9.94
N ASN A 196 2.86 16.35 9.97
CA ASN A 196 2.22 17.61 10.36
C ASN A 196 1.78 18.55 9.23
N THR A 197 2.03 18.24 7.95
CA THR A 197 1.46 19.05 6.85
C THR A 197 0.09 18.56 6.38
N VAL A 198 -0.38 17.39 6.82
CA VAL A 198 -1.68 16.84 6.40
C VAL A 198 -2.85 17.41 7.24
N GLY A 199 -2.56 18.06 8.37
CA GLY A 199 -3.55 18.72 9.24
C GLY A 199 -3.92 20.16 8.85
N LYS A 200 -3.41 20.71 7.74
CA LYS A 200 -3.77 22.06 7.25
C LYS A 200 -4.30 22.07 5.81
N VAL A 201 -4.81 20.96 5.32
CA VAL A 201 -5.81 21.04 4.25
C VAL A 201 -7.13 21.25 4.96
N ASN A 202 -7.56 22.52 5.04
CA ASN A 202 -8.95 22.83 5.36
C ASN A 202 -9.81 22.01 4.42
N VAL A 203 -10.50 21.00 4.96
CA VAL A 203 -11.65 20.39 4.31
C VAL A 203 -12.78 21.42 4.45
N SER A 204 -12.68 22.54 3.73
CA SER A 204 -13.88 23.21 3.27
C SER A 204 -14.45 22.32 2.17
N GLU A 205 -15.72 21.95 2.33
CA GLU A 205 -16.54 21.21 1.37
C GLU A 205 -16.19 21.53 -0.10
N PRO A 206 -16.23 20.53 -1.00
CA PRO A 206 -15.68 20.67 -2.33
C PRO A 206 -16.48 21.68 -3.16
N LYS A 207 -15.90 22.85 -3.40
CA LYS A 207 -16.27 23.65 -4.56
C LYS A 207 -15.76 22.90 -5.80
N MET A 208 -16.71 22.32 -6.53
CA MET A 208 -16.49 21.87 -7.92
C MET A 208 -16.09 23.09 -8.76
N GLU A 209 -14.82 23.18 -9.14
CA GLU A 209 -14.39 24.01 -10.25
C GLU A 209 -13.78 23.13 -11.33
N PHE A 210 -14.47 23.08 -12.47
CA PHE A 210 -14.00 22.49 -13.72
C PHE A 210 -12.78 23.27 -14.22
N LEU A 211 -11.64 22.61 -14.35
CA LEU A 211 -10.53 23.04 -15.20
C LEU A 211 -10.03 21.78 -15.92
N GLY A 212 -10.16 21.66 -17.23
CA GLY A 212 -9.53 22.57 -18.21
C GLY A 212 -8.12 22.03 -18.46
N GLY A 213 -7.86 21.54 -19.67
CA GLY A 213 -6.80 20.58 -19.96
C GLY A 213 -5.39 21.03 -19.56
N HIS A 214 -4.73 20.25 -18.71
CA HIS A 214 -3.28 20.30 -18.49
C HIS A 214 -2.75 18.87 -18.31
N GLU A 215 -1.56 18.61 -18.88
CA GLU A 215 -0.80 17.38 -18.68
C GLU A 215 -0.69 17.05 -17.19
N VAL A 216 -1.10 15.83 -16.80
CA VAL A 216 -0.89 15.31 -15.44
C VAL A 216 0.59 14.98 -15.28
N GLN A 217 1.41 16.01 -15.07
CA GLN A 217 2.79 15.84 -14.65
C GLN A 217 2.80 15.25 -13.24
N ASN A 218 3.67 14.26 -13.05
CA ASN A 218 3.87 13.50 -11.83
C ASN A 218 4.05 14.46 -10.63
N ARG A 219 3.07 14.54 -9.72
CA ARG A 219 3.08 15.46 -8.55
C ARG A 219 4.09 15.03 -7.45
N TYR A 220 5.12 14.24 -7.77
CA TYR A 220 6.16 13.88 -6.81
C TYR A 220 7.37 14.81 -6.99
N PRO A 221 7.66 15.72 -6.04
CA PRO A 221 8.80 16.64 -6.15
C PRO A 221 10.11 15.85 -6.17
N LYS A 222 10.96 16.09 -7.17
CA LYS A 222 12.28 15.44 -7.31
C LYS A 222 13.18 15.61 -6.07
N SER A 223 12.98 16.68 -5.28
CA SER A 223 13.70 16.94 -4.03
C SER A 223 13.46 15.89 -2.95
N ASN A 224 12.31 15.22 -2.93
CA ASN A 224 11.97 14.23 -1.90
C ASN A 224 12.52 12.83 -2.24
N ILE A 225 12.74 12.53 -3.53
CA ILE A 225 13.39 11.29 -3.97
C ILE A 225 14.80 11.18 -3.37
N ALA A 226 15.57 12.27 -3.39
CA ALA A 226 16.91 12.28 -2.79
C ALA A 226 16.90 12.07 -1.27
N LYS A 227 15.86 12.57 -0.57
CA LYS A 227 15.67 12.33 0.88
C LYS A 227 15.33 10.87 1.17
N ILE A 228 14.44 10.27 0.38
CA ILE A 228 14.06 8.86 0.48
C ILE A 228 15.26 7.95 0.23
N GLN A 229 16.02 8.22 -0.83
CA GLN A 229 17.22 7.46 -1.16
C GLN A 229 18.24 7.55 -0.03
N LYS A 230 18.53 8.76 0.48
CA LYS A 230 19.45 8.96 1.60
C LYS A 230 19.01 8.23 2.87
N PHE A 231 17.72 8.26 3.21
CA PHE A 231 17.19 7.52 4.35
C PHE A 231 17.37 6.01 4.18
N ASN A 232 17.04 5.48 3.01
CA ASN A 232 17.21 4.06 2.69
C ASN A 232 18.69 3.65 2.76
N ASP A 233 19.58 4.44 2.19
CA ASP A 233 21.02 4.18 2.21
C ASP A 233 21.52 4.09 3.67
N ILE A 234 21.16 5.06 4.53
CA ILE A 234 21.57 5.07 5.95
C ILE A 234 20.94 3.91 6.73
N MET A 235 19.67 3.58 6.50
CA MET A 235 19.03 2.39 7.10
C MET A 235 19.81 1.11 6.77
N HIS A 236 20.30 0.98 5.55
CA HIS A 236 21.01 -0.20 5.08
C HIS A 236 22.48 -0.24 5.54
N THR A 237 23.16 0.89 5.66
CA THR A 237 24.60 0.94 6.00
C THR A 237 24.87 1.15 7.49
N GLU A 238 24.04 1.93 8.17
CA GLU A 238 24.27 2.42 9.54
C GLU A 238 23.14 2.04 10.51
N GLY A 239 22.05 1.46 10.00
CA GLY A 239 20.92 0.99 10.79
C GLY A 239 19.93 2.08 11.22
N LEU A 240 18.90 1.65 11.96
CA LEU A 240 17.73 2.47 12.30
C LEU A 240 18.08 3.75 13.07
N GLU A 241 19.00 3.66 14.03
CA GLU A 241 19.34 4.79 14.89
C GLU A 241 19.96 5.94 14.10
N ALA A 242 20.86 5.64 13.16
CA ALA A 242 21.47 6.62 12.28
C ALA A 242 20.46 7.19 11.28
N ALA A 243 19.60 6.34 10.72
CA ALA A 243 18.60 6.76 9.75
C ALA A 243 17.56 7.71 10.34
N VAL A 244 17.07 7.42 11.55
CA VAL A 244 16.13 8.31 12.28
C VAL A 244 16.81 9.64 12.63
N LYS A 245 18.09 9.63 13.03
CA LYS A 245 18.85 10.87 13.29
C LYS A 245 19.08 11.71 12.02
N SER A 246 19.07 11.10 10.84
CA SER A 246 19.25 11.79 9.56
C SER A 246 18.02 12.58 9.08
N ILE A 247 16.85 12.35 9.70
CA ILE A 247 15.60 13.05 9.39
C ILE A 247 15.69 14.51 9.89
N PRO A 248 15.49 15.53 9.03
CA PRO A 248 15.52 16.92 9.44
C PRO A 248 14.46 17.21 10.52
N ARG A 249 14.87 17.85 11.63
CA ARG A 249 13.93 18.30 12.67
C ARG A 249 13.30 19.63 12.25
N GLU A 250 12.09 19.59 11.70
CA GLU A 250 11.31 20.79 11.44
C GLU A 250 10.37 21.11 12.61
N LYS A 251 10.08 22.41 12.82
CA LYS A 251 9.23 22.89 13.93
C LYS A 251 7.81 22.32 13.80
N GLY A 252 7.41 21.47 14.75
CA GLY A 252 6.08 20.86 14.82
C GLY A 252 6.09 19.33 14.98
N ASP A 253 7.20 18.67 14.64
CA ASP A 253 7.30 17.19 14.56
C ASP A 253 7.69 16.48 15.88
N GLU A 254 7.60 17.16 17.03
CA GLU A 254 8.10 16.65 18.32
C GLU A 254 7.43 15.32 18.74
N LYS A 255 6.13 15.13 18.48
CA LYS A 255 5.43 13.87 18.79
C LYS A 255 5.84 12.72 17.87
N SER A 256 6.05 12.98 16.59
CA SER A 256 6.48 11.97 15.63
C SER A 256 7.93 11.54 15.89
N PHE A 257 8.80 12.50 16.22
CA PHE A 257 10.18 12.21 16.63
C PHE A 257 10.24 11.45 17.95
N ALA A 258 9.37 11.77 18.92
CA ALA A 258 9.28 11.03 20.18
C ALA A 258 8.82 9.58 19.98
N ASN A 259 7.89 9.31 19.06
CA ASN A 259 7.48 7.96 18.71
C ASN A 259 8.60 7.18 18.01
N LEU A 260 9.35 7.81 17.09
CA LEU A 260 10.53 7.21 16.47
C LEU A 260 11.64 6.92 17.48
N GLN A 261 11.86 7.78 18.48
CA GLN A 261 12.82 7.54 19.55
C GLN A 261 12.42 6.37 20.47
N LYS A 262 11.12 6.21 20.76
CA LYS A 262 10.62 5.03 21.49
C LYS A 262 10.89 3.74 20.72
N LEU A 263 10.66 3.76 19.41
CA LEU A 263 10.94 2.63 18.52
C LEU A 263 12.44 2.24 18.49
N VAL A 264 13.34 3.23 18.50
CA VAL A 264 14.80 3.00 18.62
C VAL A 264 15.15 2.34 19.97
N GLU A 265 14.54 2.79 21.07
CA GLU A 265 14.80 2.22 22.40
C GLU A 265 14.25 0.78 22.54
N GLU A 266 13.13 0.47 21.88
CA GLU A 266 12.55 -0.87 21.81
C GLU A 266 13.41 -1.83 20.98
N ASP A 267 13.94 -1.39 19.84
CA ASP A 267 14.88 -2.17 19.04
C ASP A 267 16.17 -2.49 19.82
N ARG A 268 16.70 -1.50 20.57
CA ARG A 268 17.85 -1.70 21.46
C ARG A 268 17.59 -2.79 22.52
N LYS A 269 16.36 -2.86 23.04
CA LYS A 269 15.97 -3.92 23.99
C LYS A 269 15.86 -5.28 23.32
N LYS A 270 15.28 -5.35 22.12
CA LYS A 270 15.14 -6.60 21.35
C LYS A 270 16.51 -7.17 20.95
N GLN A 271 17.44 -6.34 20.48
CA GLN A 271 18.79 -6.77 20.13
C GLN A 271 19.56 -7.31 21.35
N LYS A 272 19.49 -6.61 22.50
CA LYS A 272 20.10 -7.10 23.75
C LYS A 272 19.51 -8.42 24.23
N ALA A 273 18.19 -8.61 24.10
CA ALA A 273 17.54 -9.86 24.47
C ALA A 273 17.98 -11.02 23.55
N LYS A 274 18.16 -10.75 22.25
CA LYS A 274 18.63 -11.73 21.28
C LYS A 274 20.10 -12.13 21.53
N GLU A 275 20.97 -11.16 21.81
CA GLU A 275 22.38 -11.43 22.17
C GLU A 275 22.53 -12.19 23.50
N GLN A 276 21.61 -12.00 24.46
CA GLN A 276 21.60 -12.76 25.71
C GLN A 276 21.13 -14.20 25.50
N ALA A 277 20.14 -14.42 24.64
CA ALA A 277 19.65 -15.75 24.29
C ALA A 277 20.66 -16.57 23.48
N GLU A 278 21.49 -15.94 22.65
CA GLU A 278 22.54 -16.61 21.87
C GLU A 278 23.81 -16.93 22.72
N LYS A 279 23.93 -16.36 23.93
CA LYS A 279 25.05 -16.60 24.87
C LYS A 279 24.73 -17.61 25.97
N SER A 280 23.49 -18.11 26.03
CA SER A 280 22.97 -19.10 26.98
C SER A 280 22.70 -20.45 26.31
#